data_AF-A0A661G3M9-F1
#
_entry.id   AF-A0A661G3M9-F1
#
_cell.length_a   1.000
_cell.length_b   1.000
_cell.length_c   1.000
_cell.angle_alpha   90.00
_cell.angle_beta   90.00
_cell.angle_gamma   90.00
#
_symmetry.space_group_name_H-M   'P 1'
#
loop_
_entity.id
_entity.type
_entity.pdbx_description
1 polymer ?
#
loop_
_entity_poly.entity_id
_entity_poly.type
_entity_poly.pdbx_seq_one_letter_code
_entity_poly.pdbx_strand_id
1 'polypeptide(L)'
;MNKLIVGIASFEEMKARTYAIAKGEYTPKRGEPKVWFTSLESFAKVLSRRNVELLQIIARHQPVGYKALAALSGRKIPSLSRTLRTMERYGLVRLDQGPQRKIIPRALYSDIELKYPLL
;
A
#
# COMPACT_ATOMS: atom_id res chain seq x y z
N MET A 1 0.13 10.01 -12.53
CA MET A 1 0.35 9.07 -11.42
C MET A 1 -0.16 7.70 -11.85
N ASN A 2 0.44 6.62 -11.33
CA ASN A 2 0.16 5.27 -11.81
C ASN A 2 -1.04 4.63 -11.08
N LYS A 3 -1.63 3.62 -11.70
CA LYS A 3 -2.65 2.75 -11.12
C LYS A 3 -1.99 1.51 -10.51
N LEU A 4 -2.45 1.10 -9.32
CA LEU A 4 -2.08 -0.18 -8.71
C LEU A 4 -3.19 -1.21 -8.90
N ILE A 5 -2.86 -2.37 -9.44
CA ILE A 5 -3.79 -3.52 -9.52
C ILE A 5 -3.52 -4.42 -8.32
N VAL A 6 -4.57 -4.67 -7.53
CA VAL A 6 -4.51 -5.48 -6.31
C VAL A 6 -5.48 -6.65 -6.39
N GLY A 7 -5.17 -7.72 -5.68
CA GLY A 7 -5.99 -8.92 -5.58
C GLY A 7 -6.15 -9.35 -4.13
N ILE A 8 -7.10 -10.25 -3.89
CA ILE A 8 -7.23 -10.94 -2.60
C ILE A 8 -6.76 -12.38 -2.80
N ALA A 9 -5.88 -12.84 -1.93
CA ALA A 9 -5.46 -14.24 -1.88
C ALA A 9 -5.01 -14.58 -0.46
N SER A 10 -5.33 -15.80 -0.03
CA SER A 10 -4.81 -16.38 1.20
C SER A 10 -3.30 -16.62 1.10
N PHE A 11 -2.69 -16.90 2.25
CA PHE A 11 -1.27 -17.23 2.32
C PHE A 11 -0.93 -18.48 1.49
N GLU A 12 -1.75 -19.53 1.55
CA GLU A 12 -1.53 -20.76 0.81
C GLU A 12 -1.64 -20.56 -0.71
N GLU A 13 -2.61 -19.78 -1.18
CA GLU A 13 -2.73 -19.43 -2.61
C GLU A 13 -1.51 -18.64 -3.10
N MET A 14 -1.04 -17.67 -2.30
CA MET A 14 0.16 -16.90 -2.63
C MET A 14 1.43 -17.73 -2.62
N LYS A 15 1.53 -18.68 -1.69
CA LYS A 15 2.63 -19.65 -1.61
C LYS A 15 2.63 -20.55 -2.84
N ALA A 16 1.48 -21.12 -3.21
CA ALA A 16 1.32 -21.94 -4.41
C ALA A 16 1.68 -21.15 -5.68
N ARG A 17 1.17 -19.92 -5.81
CA ARG A 17 1.49 -19.03 -6.94
C ARG A 17 2.99 -18.74 -7.03
N THR A 18 3.63 -18.42 -5.91
CA THR A 18 5.08 -18.16 -5.87
C THR A 18 5.88 -19.38 -6.30
N TYR A 19 5.47 -20.57 -5.87
CA TYR A 19 6.12 -21.82 -6.23
C TYR A 19 5.97 -22.16 -7.72
N ALA A 20 4.76 -21.98 -8.29
CA ALA A 20 4.52 -22.17 -9.71
C ALA A 20 5.32 -21.21 -10.60
N ILE A 21 5.51 -19.95 -10.16
CA ILE A 21 6.38 -18.99 -10.84
C ILE A 21 7.83 -19.46 -10.82
N ALA A 22 8.33 -19.87 -9.65
CA ALA A 22 9.71 -20.33 -9.50
C ALA A 22 10.01 -21.57 -10.36
N LYS A 23 9.00 -22.42 -10.57
CA LYS A 23 9.08 -23.60 -11.45
C LYS A 23 8.92 -23.30 -12.94
N GLY A 24 8.52 -22.08 -13.31
CA GLY A 24 8.21 -21.73 -14.71
C GLY A 24 6.87 -22.25 -15.22
N GLU A 25 6.06 -22.88 -14.37
CA GLU A 25 4.70 -23.37 -14.70
C GLU A 25 3.70 -22.22 -14.88
N TYR A 26 4.01 -21.04 -14.31
CA TYR A 26 3.17 -19.87 -14.40
C TYR A 26 3.98 -18.58 -14.58
N THR A 27 3.61 -17.78 -15.57
CA THR A 27 4.19 -16.44 -15.79
C THR A 27 3.10 -15.37 -15.60
N PRO A 28 3.25 -14.46 -14.62
CA PRO A 28 2.29 -13.40 -14.39
C PRO A 28 2.11 -12.51 -15.64
N LYS A 29 0.88 -12.38 -16.11
CA LYS A 29 0.55 -11.57 -17.28
C LYS A 29 0.50 -10.07 -16.95
N ARG A 30 0.65 -9.25 -18.00
CA ARG A 30 0.43 -7.81 -17.92
C ARG A 30 -1.03 -7.55 -17.52
N GLY A 31 -1.22 -6.84 -16.40
CA GLY A 31 -2.55 -6.52 -15.87
C GLY A 31 -3.00 -7.43 -14.73
N GLU A 32 -2.19 -8.38 -14.29
CA GLU A 32 -2.45 -9.12 -13.06
C GLU A 32 -2.13 -8.30 -11.80
N PRO A 33 -2.75 -8.66 -10.65
CA PRO A 33 -2.39 -8.06 -9.38
C PRO A 33 -0.90 -8.19 -9.04
N LYS A 34 -0.31 -7.04 -8.69
CA LYS A 34 1.08 -6.96 -8.21
C LYS A 34 1.16 -7.01 -6.68
N VAL A 35 0.09 -6.63 -6.01
CA VAL A 35 -0.04 -6.63 -4.56
C VAL A 35 -1.25 -7.45 -4.17
N TRP A 36 -1.09 -8.28 -3.15
CA TRP A 36 -2.11 -9.20 -2.68
C TRP A 36 -2.44 -8.90 -1.23
N PHE A 37 -3.72 -8.69 -0.95
CA PHE A 37 -4.26 -8.58 0.40
C PHE A 37 -4.73 -9.95 0.86
N THR A 38 -4.60 -10.23 2.15
CA THR A 38 -5.00 -11.52 2.73
C THR A 38 -6.51 -11.69 2.82
N SER A 39 -7.26 -10.59 2.80
CA SER A 39 -8.72 -10.59 2.84
C SER A 39 -9.31 -9.26 2.36
N LEU A 40 -10.59 -9.25 2.01
CA LEU A 40 -11.32 -8.05 1.61
C LEU A 40 -11.43 -7.03 2.76
N GLU A 41 -11.58 -7.49 3.99
CA GLU A 41 -11.60 -6.64 5.19
C GLU A 41 -10.27 -5.93 5.39
N SER A 42 -9.16 -6.63 5.15
CA SER A 42 -7.81 -6.05 5.25
C SER A 42 -7.61 -4.96 4.18
N PHE A 43 -8.12 -5.19 2.97
CA PHE A 43 -8.14 -4.21 1.89
C PHE A 43 -8.98 -2.98 2.25
N ALA A 44 -10.23 -3.18 2.66
CA ALA A 44 -11.15 -2.10 3.04
C ALA A 44 -10.61 -1.26 4.21
N LYS A 45 -9.94 -1.89 5.18
CA LYS A 45 -9.29 -1.19 6.30
C LYS A 45 -8.15 -0.28 5.82
N VAL A 46 -7.30 -0.78 4.93
CA VAL A 46 -6.17 -0.02 4.39
C VAL A 46 -6.65 1.14 3.53
N LEU A 47 -7.69 0.96 2.72
CA LEU A 47 -8.30 2.00 1.88
C LEU A 47 -9.50 2.70 2.53
N SER A 48 -9.61 2.66 3.85
CA SER A 48 -10.61 3.44 4.56
C SER A 48 -10.49 4.93 4.20
N ARG A 49 -11.62 5.66 4.24
CA ARG A 49 -11.67 7.09 3.90
C ARG A 49 -10.54 7.90 4.55
N ARG A 50 -10.30 7.71 5.85
CA ARG A 50 -9.24 8.39 6.61
C ARG A 50 -7.83 8.09 6.10
N ASN A 51 -7.61 6.90 5.56
CA ASN A 51 -6.33 6.50 4.99
C ASN A 51 -6.16 7.03 3.57
N VAL A 52 -7.23 7.10 2.77
CA VAL A 52 -7.22 7.76 1.47
C VAL A 52 -6.93 9.26 1.63
N GLU A 53 -7.57 9.93 2.59
CA GLU A 53 -7.27 11.32 2.94
C GLU A 53 -5.81 11.51 3.35
N LEU A 54 -5.24 10.57 4.12
CA LEU A 54 -3.82 10.58 4.47
C LEU A 54 -2.91 10.49 3.22
N LEU A 55 -3.22 9.61 2.27
CA LEU A 55 -2.48 9.48 1.02
C LEU A 55 -2.54 10.78 0.20
N GLN A 56 -3.70 11.43 0.15
CA GLN A 56 -3.87 12.72 -0.51
C GLN A 56 -3.03 13.82 0.15
N ILE A 57 -2.98 13.88 1.49
CA ILE A 57 -2.12 14.82 2.23
C ILE A 57 -0.65 14.58 1.88
N ILE A 58 -0.21 13.32 1.86
CA ILE A 58 1.17 12.95 1.53
C ILE A 58 1.51 13.38 0.09
N ALA A 59 0.62 13.10 -0.87
CA ALA A 59 0.82 13.44 -2.27
C ALA A 59 0.89 14.97 -2.49
N ARG A 60 0.01 15.73 -1.82
CA ARG A 60 -0.10 17.18 -2.00
C ARG A 60 1.00 17.96 -1.29
N HIS A 61 1.33 17.60 -0.05
CA HIS A 61 2.18 18.43 0.81
C HIS A 61 3.60 17.88 0.99
N GLN A 62 3.87 16.64 0.57
CA GLN A 62 5.19 15.99 0.67
C GLN A 62 5.88 16.21 2.03
N PRO A 63 5.22 15.90 3.16
CA PRO A 63 5.71 16.28 4.47
C PRO A 63 7.01 15.56 4.84
N VAL A 64 7.91 16.27 5.52
CA VAL A 64 9.17 15.71 6.02
C VAL A 64 9.02 15.34 7.49
N GLY A 65 8.98 14.04 7.76
CA GLY A 65 8.91 13.46 9.09
C GLY A 65 7.50 13.36 9.69
N TYR A 66 7.38 12.55 10.75
CA TYR A 66 6.10 12.29 11.39
C TYR A 66 5.45 13.52 12.04
N LYS A 67 6.24 14.47 12.54
CA LYS A 67 5.71 15.70 13.17
C LYS A 67 4.95 16.56 12.16
N ALA A 68 5.52 16.80 10.98
CA ALA A 68 4.86 17.55 9.92
C ALA A 68 3.59 16.85 9.43
N LEU A 69 3.66 15.52 9.23
CA LEU A 69 2.50 14.74 8.83
C LEU A 69 1.38 14.74 9.89
N ALA A 70 1.75 14.70 11.18
CA ALA A 70 0.80 14.79 12.28
C ALA A 70 0.08 16.15 12.32
N ALA A 71 0.82 17.25 12.11
CA ALA A 71 0.25 18.58 12.04
C ALA A 71 -0.76 18.72 10.88
N LEU A 72 -0.43 18.20 9.70
CA LEU A 72 -1.31 18.27 8.52
C LEU A 72 -2.54 17.37 8.62
N SER A 73 -2.40 16.17 9.19
CA SER A 73 -3.47 15.17 9.23
C SER A 73 -4.30 15.18 10.51
N GLY A 74 -3.87 15.89 11.55
CA GLY A 74 -4.47 15.85 12.89
C GLY A 74 -4.34 14.47 13.58
N ARG A 75 -3.49 13.58 13.07
CA ARG A 75 -3.33 12.20 13.59
C ARG A 75 -2.15 12.10 14.54
N LYS A 76 -2.31 11.31 15.61
CA LYS A 76 -1.21 10.96 16.53
C LYS A 76 -0.09 10.21 15.80
N ILE A 77 1.17 10.55 16.09
CA ILE A 77 2.37 9.94 15.47
C ILE A 77 2.38 8.40 15.53
N PRO A 78 2.06 7.73 16.66
CA PRO A 78 2.03 6.26 16.71
C PRO A 78 0.98 5.64 15.78
N SER A 79 -0.12 6.36 15.49
CA SER A 79 -1.12 5.92 14.50
C SER A 79 -0.56 6.05 13.08
N LEU A 80 0.07 7.18 12.77
CA LEU A 80 0.68 7.42 11.47
C LEU A 80 1.77 6.41 11.14
N SER A 81 2.68 6.15 12.09
CA SER A 81 3.75 5.16 11.92
C SER A 81 3.20 3.78 11.55
N ARG A 82 2.24 3.25 12.33
CA ARG A 82 1.61 1.96 12.04
C ARG A 82 0.91 1.94 10.68
N THR A 83 0.12 2.97 10.36
CA THR A 83 -0.58 3.07 9.07
C THR A 83 0.41 3.13 7.90
N LEU A 84 1.45 3.95 8.00
CA LEU A 84 2.46 4.10 6.96
C LEU A 84 3.26 2.81 6.73
N ARG A 85 3.62 2.08 7.79
CA ARG A 85 4.25 0.76 7.67
C ARG A 85 3.34 -0.28 7.03
N THR A 86 2.05 -0.26 7.35
CA THR A 86 1.07 -1.14 6.66
C THR A 86 0.95 -0.77 5.18
N MET A 87 0.83 0.51 4.85
CA MET A 87 0.76 0.96 3.45
C MET A 87 2.04 0.65 2.67
N GLU A 88 3.20 0.78 3.30
CA GLU A 88 4.50 0.41 2.73
C GLU A 88 4.60 -1.08 2.42
N ARG A 89 4.12 -1.93 3.34
CA ARG A 89 4.04 -3.39 3.11
C ARG A 89 3.20 -3.75 1.89
N TYR A 90 2.10 -3.02 1.66
CA TYR A 90 1.26 -3.19 0.48
C TYR A 90 1.73 -2.36 -0.73
N GLY A 91 2.89 -1.71 -0.64
CA GLY A 91 3.46 -0.93 -1.74
C GLY A 91 2.67 0.32 -2.10
N LEU A 92 1.72 0.78 -1.27
CA LEU A 92 0.95 2.00 -1.54
C LEU A 92 1.79 3.27 -1.32
N VAL A 93 2.72 3.18 -0.38
CA VAL A 93 3.63 4.26 0.00
C VAL A 93 5.06 3.72 0.02
N ARG A 94 6.03 4.58 -0.30
CA ARG A 94 7.45 4.34 0.01
C ARG A 94 7.87 5.29 1.13
N LEU A 95 8.60 4.80 2.13
CA LEU A 95 9.19 5.65 3.17
C LEU A 95 10.68 5.84 2.89
N ASP A 96 11.02 6.97 2.29
CA ASP A 96 12.40 7.31 2.01
C ASP A 96 13.08 7.94 3.24
N GLN A 97 14.39 7.80 3.31
CA GLN A 97 15.19 8.47 4.33
C GLN A 97 15.53 9.89 3.87
N GLY A 98 15.09 10.87 4.66
CA GLY A 98 15.32 12.29 4.44
C GLY A 98 16.37 12.88 5.39
N PRO A 99 16.52 14.22 5.37
CA PRO A 99 17.48 14.94 6.21
C PRO A 99 17.30 14.61 7.69
N GLN A 100 18.41 14.52 8.42
CA GLN A 100 18.42 14.22 9.86
C GLN A 100 17.69 12.90 10.22
N ARG A 101 17.76 11.90 9.33
CA ARG A 101 17.08 10.59 9.49
C ARG A 101 15.55 10.69 9.61
N LYS A 102 14.94 11.80 9.16
CA LYS A 102 13.48 11.92 9.09
C LYS A 102 12.94 11.07 7.96
N ILE A 103 11.75 10.49 8.12
CA ILE A 103 11.08 9.79 7.03
C ILE A 103 10.48 10.78 6.03
N ILE A 104 10.44 10.41 4.76
CA ILE A 104 9.71 11.13 3.71
C ILE A 104 8.75 10.12 3.08
N PRO A 105 7.45 10.14 3.43
CA PRO A 105 6.48 9.26 2.81
C PRO A 105 6.17 9.75 1.40
N ARG A 106 6.11 8.84 0.43
CA ARG A 106 5.65 9.12 -0.93
C ARG A 106 4.53 8.18 -1.32
N ALA A 107 3.37 8.73 -1.66
CA ALA A 107 2.27 7.98 -2.26
C ALA A 107 2.67 7.60 -3.71
N LEU A 108 2.63 6.31 -4.02
CA LEU A 108 3.14 5.80 -5.30
C LEU A 108 2.06 5.73 -6.39
N TYR A 109 0.80 5.71 -5.99
CA TYR A 109 -0.34 5.48 -6.89
C TYR A 109 -1.45 6.50 -6.62
N SER A 110 -2.16 6.87 -7.67
CA SER A 110 -3.35 7.74 -7.59
C SER A 110 -4.66 6.96 -7.68
N ASP A 111 -4.59 5.71 -8.12
CA ASP A 111 -5.75 4.90 -8.44
C ASP A 111 -5.47 3.43 -8.06
N ILE A 112 -6.53 2.72 -7.66
CA ILE A 112 -6.47 1.30 -7.32
C ILE A 112 -7.59 0.57 -8.04
N GLU A 113 -7.22 -0.54 -8.67
CA GLU A 113 -8.16 -1.50 -9.24
C GLU A 113 -8.09 -2.80 -8.45
N LEU A 114 -9.21 -3.18 -7.83
CA LEU A 114 -9.34 -4.46 -7.16
C LEU A 114 -9.82 -5.51 -8.17
N LYS A 115 -9.03 -6.57 -8.35
CA LYS A 115 -9.44 -7.79 -9.05
C LYS A 115 -9.79 -8.85 -8.03
N TYR A 116 -11.08 -9.12 -7.88
CA TYR A 116 -11.60 -10.11 -6.94
C TYR A 116 -12.76 -10.88 -7.59
N PRO A 117 -12.53 -12.12 -8.07
CA PRO A 117 -13.59 -12.93 -8.66
C PRO A 117 -14.58 -13.34 -7.56
N LEU A 118 -15.87 -13.23 -7.86
CA LEU A 118 -16.95 -13.63 -6.94
C LEU A 118 -17.48 -15.04 -7.22
N LEU A 119 -17.13 -15.59 -8.38
CA LEU A 119 -17.58 -16.87 -8.93
C LEU A 119 -16.37 -17.64 -9.44
#